data_AF-A0A8S3T6K3-F1
#
_entry.id   AF-A0A8S3T6K3-F1
#
_cell.length_a   1.000
_cell.length_b   1.000
_cell.length_c   1.000
_cell.angle_alpha   90.00
_cell.angle_beta   90.00
_cell.angle_gamma   90.00
#
_symmetry.space_group_name_H-M   'P 1'
#
loop_
_entity.id
_entity.type
_entity.pdbx_description
1 polymer ?
#
loop_
_entity_poly.entity_id
_entity_poly.type
_entity_poly.pdbx_seq_one_letter_code
_entity_poly.pdbx_strand_id
1 'polypeptide(L)'
;MRFGKLQNTFQLTFGCTSCLNFFNNVPDFPYLTKLAVYTDYLIYHEPSKDSQRYEEQFGSTKNKNSEDKHGENKPKPPKDFMKDQRKVLYDDWKSFYKFQPLTNIRYYFGEKIAFYFAWKGLLMTTLWVPMFLGLAIFIYGIVRSARISTDYSSTTNNTTSKVTEIFTVIKEASDNELTPVFAFIICVWGTFFLQRWKRKSATLAHKWYVDEFEVTEPDRPKFYGTQFRKHPVTGEDDWYFPKTDKLKIFLLSRLTIVFMLCIVLASVTGVIVYRVAASVHFCPNISALECFFVTSVVSSLLNVISILILSKRLGVEGIVGLGKTFTDNCEPNGNCMSELSVQIFILITLKPLPKFFKNVVWLEFFFLQLFASSLPLAPLIVLITNLIDIRVDAKRMLWWYRRPLAKIAQDIGIWFTILQFVNMCGVISNGFLIGFTSSVLKNHDDYTRLWIVVAFEHTVFAIKLLLDYVIPDVPDTVRSASKKSNHYLTNLLKKDRNQLKEDLSKMKTKADQCSPPQPLPSLNRDMEITVQIADEEPCPRPSSKKKRKYRYEVEVEYTPIRKIMIKKNKYHDYRYYNRGNYGNPPLF
;
A
#
# COMPACT_ATOMS: atom_id res chain seq x y z
N MET A 1 -17.70 -22.19 -45.33
CA MET A 1 -16.61 -21.22 -45.59
C MET A 1 -15.81 -21.02 -44.30
N ARG A 2 -14.59 -21.57 -44.24
CA ARG A 2 -13.67 -21.51 -43.09
C ARG A 2 -13.00 -20.13 -43.05
N PHE A 3 -13.15 -19.39 -41.96
CA PHE A 3 -12.23 -18.30 -41.61
C PHE A 3 -11.42 -18.72 -40.38
N GLY A 4 -10.16 -19.09 -40.61
CA GLY A 4 -9.19 -19.38 -39.56
C GLY A 4 -8.80 -18.10 -38.82
N LYS A 5 -9.00 -18.08 -37.50
CA LYS A 5 -8.46 -17.06 -36.59
C LYS A 5 -7.02 -17.45 -36.23
N LEU A 6 -6.04 -16.86 -36.91
CA LEU A 6 -4.66 -16.78 -36.41
C LEU A 6 -4.62 -15.81 -35.21
N GLN A 7 -4.48 -16.36 -34.00
CA GLN A 7 -4.03 -15.63 -32.82
C GLN A 7 -2.50 -15.63 -32.79
N ASN A 8 -1.88 -14.55 -33.27
CA ASN A 8 -0.44 -14.33 -33.09
C ASN A 8 -0.15 -14.02 -31.62
N THR A 9 0.19 -15.07 -30.87
CA THR A 9 0.60 -15.04 -29.47
C THR A 9 2.12 -15.12 -29.46
N PHE A 10 2.83 -14.01 -29.22
CA PHE A 10 4.28 -14.05 -29.12
C PHE A 10 4.69 -14.58 -27.74
N GLN A 11 5.29 -15.77 -27.72
CA GLN A 11 6.02 -16.31 -26.57
C GLN A 11 7.48 -15.86 -26.69
N LEU A 12 7.98 -15.13 -25.68
CA LEU A 12 9.39 -14.79 -25.62
C LEU A 12 10.06 -15.68 -24.56
N THR A 13 10.86 -16.64 -25.04
CA THR A 13 11.88 -17.36 -24.27
C THR A 13 13.22 -16.75 -24.65
N PHE A 14 13.90 -16.09 -23.70
CA PHE A 14 15.17 -15.41 -23.99
C PHE A 14 16.36 -16.20 -23.45
N GLY A 15 17.21 -16.64 -24.38
CA GLY A 15 18.61 -16.96 -24.16
C GLY A 15 19.42 -16.25 -25.24
N CYS A 16 19.69 -14.95 -25.08
CA CYS A 16 20.66 -14.24 -25.91
C CYS A 16 21.10 -12.92 -25.26
N THR A 17 22.39 -12.79 -25.00
CA THR A 17 23.07 -11.67 -24.33
C THR A 17 22.99 -10.35 -25.12
N SER A 18 22.68 -10.42 -26.42
CA SER A 18 22.50 -9.24 -27.29
C SER A 18 21.14 -8.53 -27.14
N CYS A 19 20.17 -9.14 -26.45
CA CYS A 19 18.85 -8.52 -26.20
C CYS A 19 18.87 -7.47 -25.07
N LEU A 20 19.92 -7.43 -24.24
CA LEU A 20 20.01 -6.47 -23.12
C LEU A 20 20.06 -5.00 -23.57
N ASN A 21 20.63 -4.71 -24.75
CA ASN A 21 20.70 -3.34 -25.26
C ASN A 21 19.38 -2.84 -25.87
N PHE A 22 18.48 -3.74 -26.27
CA PHE A 22 17.16 -3.34 -26.79
C PHE A 22 16.26 -2.85 -25.66
N PHE A 23 16.29 -3.50 -24.49
CA PHE A 23 15.47 -3.14 -23.34
C PHE A 23 15.82 -1.80 -22.69
N ASN A 24 17.03 -1.26 -22.88
CA ASN A 24 17.39 0.05 -22.35
C ASN A 24 16.67 1.22 -23.07
N ASN A 25 16.05 0.97 -24.24
CA ASN A 25 15.34 1.97 -25.04
C ASN A 25 13.84 1.67 -25.23
N VAL A 26 13.28 0.63 -24.59
CA VAL A 26 11.84 0.34 -24.68
C VAL A 26 11.08 1.14 -23.61
N PRO A 27 10.04 1.92 -23.97
CA PRO A 27 9.18 2.54 -22.98
C PRO A 27 8.53 1.50 -22.07
N ASP A 28 8.51 1.78 -20.76
CA ASP A 28 7.95 0.91 -19.73
C ASP A 28 6.55 0.37 -20.10
N PHE A 29 6.22 -0.90 -19.78
CA PHE A 29 4.90 -1.49 -20.08
C PHE A 29 3.70 -0.62 -19.67
N PRO A 30 3.70 0.04 -18.48
CA PRO A 30 2.70 1.06 -18.14
C PRO A 30 2.50 2.16 -19.19
N TYR A 31 3.58 2.64 -19.80
CA TYR A 31 3.55 3.66 -20.84
C TYR A 31 2.89 3.13 -22.12
N LEU A 32 3.26 1.92 -22.54
CA LEU A 32 2.69 1.28 -23.73
C LEU A 32 1.21 0.90 -23.58
N THR A 33 0.78 0.51 -22.37
CA THR A 33 -0.64 0.30 -22.07
C THR A 33 -1.41 1.62 -22.08
N LYS A 34 -0.82 2.71 -21.55
CA LYS A 34 -1.43 4.05 -21.62
C LYS A 34 -1.62 4.51 -23.06
N LEU A 35 -0.66 4.26 -23.95
CA LEU A 35 -0.77 4.56 -25.38
C LEU A 35 -1.73 3.63 -26.14
N ALA A 36 -2.47 2.75 -25.45
CA ALA A 36 -3.38 1.77 -26.03
C ALA A 36 -2.73 0.79 -27.04
N VAL A 37 -1.40 0.72 -27.08
CA VAL A 37 -0.63 -0.26 -27.86
C VAL A 37 -0.90 -1.67 -27.31
N TYR A 38 -1.00 -1.75 -25.98
CA TYR A 38 -1.38 -2.95 -25.26
C TYR A 38 -2.67 -2.72 -24.48
N THR A 39 -3.55 -3.71 -24.50
CA THR A 39 -4.80 -3.68 -23.73
C THR A 39 -4.57 -3.96 -22.25
N ASP A 40 -3.63 -4.86 -21.94
CA ASP A 40 -3.29 -5.26 -20.59
C ASP A 40 -1.92 -5.95 -20.56
N TYR A 41 -1.27 -5.91 -19.39
CA TYR A 41 -0.08 -6.69 -19.06
C TYR A 41 -0.30 -7.33 -17.70
N LEU A 42 -0.30 -8.67 -17.66
CA LEU A 42 -0.72 -9.40 -16.48
C LEU A 42 0.14 -10.61 -16.22
N ILE A 43 0.34 -10.90 -14.93
CA ILE A 43 1.00 -12.10 -14.46
C ILE A 43 -0.10 -13.12 -14.17
N TYR A 44 0.02 -14.31 -14.76
CA TYR A 44 -0.93 -15.38 -14.48
C TYR A 44 -0.67 -16.00 -13.10
N HIS A 45 -1.75 -16.47 -12.48
CA HIS A 45 -1.64 -17.46 -11.43
C HIS A 45 -1.16 -18.78 -12.03
N GLU A 46 -0.49 -19.57 -11.21
CA GLU A 46 -0.20 -20.96 -11.54
C GLU A 46 -1.51 -21.70 -11.90
N PRO A 47 -1.48 -22.56 -12.92
CA PRO A 47 -2.62 -23.38 -13.28
C PRO A 47 -2.99 -24.28 -12.12
N SER A 48 -4.28 -24.32 -11.77
CA SER A 48 -4.79 -25.11 -10.64
C SER A 48 -5.94 -25.99 -11.09
N LYS A 49 -5.99 -27.25 -10.62
CA LYS A 49 -7.06 -28.19 -10.93
C LYS A 49 -8.45 -27.67 -10.53
N ASP A 50 -8.51 -26.85 -9.49
CA ASP A 50 -9.76 -26.28 -8.97
C ASP A 50 -10.12 -24.94 -9.65
N SER A 51 -9.35 -24.50 -10.64
CA SER A 51 -9.66 -23.28 -11.40
C SER A 51 -10.57 -23.59 -12.58
N GLN A 52 -11.61 -22.77 -12.79
CA GLN A 52 -12.54 -22.87 -13.93
C GLN A 52 -11.81 -23.01 -15.27
N ARG A 53 -10.70 -22.27 -15.44
CA ARG A 53 -9.87 -22.31 -16.65
C ARG A 53 -9.20 -23.67 -16.90
N TYR A 54 -8.81 -24.38 -15.84
CA TYR A 54 -8.23 -25.72 -15.97
C TYR A 54 -9.30 -26.73 -16.36
N GLU A 55 -10.51 -26.61 -15.82
CA GLU A 55 -11.66 -27.43 -16.22
C GLU A 55 -12.07 -27.19 -17.68
N GLU A 56 -12.04 -25.94 -18.15
CA GLU A 56 -12.27 -25.63 -19.57
C GLU A 56 -11.18 -26.25 -20.47
N GLN A 57 -9.91 -26.10 -20.12
CA GLN A 57 -8.77 -26.55 -20.92
C GLN A 57 -8.51 -28.06 -20.87
N PHE A 58 -8.75 -28.70 -19.72
CA PHE A 58 -8.33 -30.08 -19.43
C PHE A 58 -9.45 -30.95 -18.84
N GLY A 59 -10.62 -30.38 -18.55
CA GLY A 59 -11.78 -31.13 -18.06
C GLY A 59 -12.34 -32.04 -19.15
N SER A 60 -12.60 -33.28 -18.76
CA SER A 60 -13.33 -34.26 -19.56
C SER A 60 -14.81 -33.88 -19.57
N THR A 61 -15.35 -33.51 -20.72
CA THR A 61 -16.80 -33.39 -20.92
C THR A 61 -17.43 -34.76 -20.70
N LYS A 62 -17.96 -35.02 -19.49
CA LYS A 62 -18.91 -36.11 -19.29
C LYS A 62 -20.30 -35.61 -19.67
N ASN A 63 -20.56 -35.44 -20.96
CA ASN A 63 -21.94 -35.43 -21.44
C ASN A 63 -22.19 -36.74 -22.19
N LYS A 64 -23.10 -37.53 -21.62
CA LYS A 64 -23.79 -38.62 -22.31
C LYS A 64 -24.59 -37.99 -23.44
N ASN A 65 -24.55 -38.63 -24.61
CA ASN A 65 -25.43 -38.44 -25.77
C ASN A 65 -25.07 -37.28 -26.71
N SER A 66 -24.08 -37.49 -27.57
CA SER A 66 -24.14 -37.14 -29.00
C SER A 66 -22.87 -37.65 -29.69
N GLU A 67 -23.04 -38.57 -30.63
CA GLU A 67 -21.99 -39.05 -31.53
C GLU A 67 -21.55 -37.91 -32.46
N ASP A 68 -20.40 -37.28 -32.16
CA ASP A 68 -19.68 -36.46 -33.14
C ASP A 68 -18.25 -36.99 -33.26
N LYS A 69 -18.00 -37.65 -34.40
CA LYS A 69 -16.70 -38.22 -34.80
C LYS A 69 -15.76 -37.12 -35.31
N HIS A 70 -15.28 -36.24 -34.43
CA HIS A 70 -14.00 -35.52 -34.62
C HIS A 70 -13.46 -35.14 -33.24
N GLY A 71 -12.86 -36.12 -32.56
CA GLY A 71 -12.21 -35.93 -31.27
C GLY A 71 -10.88 -35.19 -31.42
N GLU A 72 -10.88 -33.87 -31.27
CA GLU A 72 -9.67 -33.16 -30.84
C GLU A 72 -9.32 -33.64 -29.43
N ASN A 73 -8.33 -34.53 -29.34
CA ASN A 73 -7.77 -34.96 -28.06
C ASN A 73 -7.23 -33.73 -27.33
N LYS A 74 -7.95 -33.25 -26.31
CA LYS A 74 -7.46 -32.20 -25.42
C LYS A 74 -6.06 -32.62 -24.90
N PRO A 75 -5.06 -31.72 -24.93
CA PRO A 75 -3.71 -32.06 -24.51
C PRO A 75 -3.73 -32.59 -23.08
N LYS A 76 -3.12 -33.75 -22.81
CA LYS A 76 -3.00 -34.28 -21.45
C LYS A 76 -2.20 -33.28 -20.60
N PRO A 77 -2.62 -33.00 -19.35
CA PRO A 77 -1.86 -32.11 -18.49
C PRO A 77 -0.44 -32.69 -18.30
N PRO A 78 0.62 -31.85 -18.33
CA PRO A 78 2.00 -32.30 -18.13
C PRO A 78 2.13 -33.11 -16.83
N LYS A 79 2.80 -34.27 -16.88
CA LYS A 79 2.98 -35.17 -15.73
C LYS A 79 3.81 -34.54 -14.60
N ASP A 80 4.68 -33.58 -14.92
CA ASP A 80 5.54 -32.89 -13.96
C ASP A 80 4.88 -31.65 -13.38
N PHE A 81 3.65 -31.80 -12.88
CA PHE A 81 3.01 -30.73 -12.14
C PHE A 81 3.64 -30.66 -10.75
N MET A 82 4.70 -29.86 -10.62
CA MET A 82 5.12 -29.27 -9.35
C MET A 82 3.85 -28.94 -8.54
N LYS A 83 3.77 -29.48 -7.32
CA LYS A 83 2.66 -29.29 -6.38
C LYS A 83 2.09 -27.88 -6.50
N ASP A 84 0.80 -27.76 -6.80
CA ASP A 84 0.13 -26.48 -7.07
C ASP A 84 0.36 -25.48 -5.93
N GLN A 85 1.28 -24.54 -6.16
CA GLN A 85 1.71 -23.57 -5.15
C GLN A 85 0.55 -22.69 -4.67
N ARG A 86 -0.41 -22.39 -5.55
CA ARG A 86 -1.59 -21.58 -5.23
C ARG A 86 -2.52 -22.33 -4.30
N LYS A 87 -2.75 -23.62 -4.57
CA LYS A 87 -3.58 -24.49 -3.73
C LYS A 87 -2.93 -24.76 -2.37
N VAL A 88 -1.62 -25.04 -2.33
CA VAL A 88 -0.88 -25.20 -1.06
C VAL A 88 -0.99 -23.94 -0.21
N LEU A 89 -0.75 -22.77 -0.81
CA LEU A 89 -0.88 -21.50 -0.12
C LEU A 89 -2.31 -21.27 0.39
N TYR A 90 -3.33 -21.62 -0.40
CA TYR A 90 -4.73 -21.52 0.03
C TYR A 90 -5.05 -22.45 1.20
N ASP A 91 -4.61 -23.70 1.15
CA ASP A 91 -4.92 -24.70 2.19
C ASP A 91 -4.27 -24.37 3.54
N ASP A 92 -3.04 -23.83 3.52
CA ASP A 92 -2.39 -23.35 4.74
C ASP A 92 -3.03 -22.06 5.25
N TRP A 93 -3.37 -21.13 4.36
CA TRP A 93 -3.87 -19.81 4.74
C TRP A 93 -5.36 -19.78 5.09
N LYS A 94 -6.17 -20.76 4.66
CA LYS A 94 -7.60 -20.86 5.01
C LYS A 94 -7.87 -21.42 6.41
N SER A 95 -6.92 -22.17 6.99
CA SER A 95 -7.14 -22.93 8.24
C SER A 95 -7.15 -22.05 9.50
N PHE A 96 -8.30 -21.97 10.20
CA PHE A 96 -8.51 -21.11 11.38
C PHE A 96 -7.48 -21.29 12.49
N TYR A 97 -6.96 -22.51 12.65
CA TYR A 97 -6.02 -22.88 13.73
C TYR A 97 -4.54 -22.67 13.36
N LYS A 98 -4.23 -22.39 12.08
CA LYS A 98 -2.86 -22.14 11.64
C LYS A 98 -2.58 -20.64 11.61
N PHE A 99 -1.37 -20.27 12.02
CA PHE A 99 -0.85 -18.92 11.80
C PHE A 99 -0.61 -18.67 10.31
N GLN A 100 -0.69 -17.41 9.89
CA GLN A 100 -0.53 -17.00 8.51
C GLN A 100 0.87 -17.35 7.94
N PRO A 101 0.96 -17.99 6.76
CA PRO A 101 2.24 -18.39 6.17
C PRO A 101 2.90 -17.21 5.44
N LEU A 102 3.45 -16.25 6.20
CA LEU A 102 4.01 -14.99 5.69
C LEU A 102 5.07 -15.19 4.59
N THR A 103 5.96 -16.18 4.77
CA THR A 103 7.00 -16.48 3.80
C THR A 103 6.43 -16.90 2.44
N ASN A 104 5.39 -17.76 2.44
CA ASN A 104 4.76 -18.22 1.21
C ASN A 104 3.94 -17.10 0.55
N ILE A 105 3.30 -16.24 1.36
CA ILE A 105 2.61 -15.04 0.86
C ILE A 105 3.61 -14.10 0.18
N ARG A 106 4.78 -13.88 0.77
CA ARG A 106 5.86 -13.08 0.17
C ARG A 106 6.31 -13.66 -1.17
N TYR A 107 6.66 -14.95 -1.22
CA TYR A 107 7.12 -15.57 -2.47
C TYR A 107 6.06 -15.53 -3.58
N TYR A 108 4.78 -15.55 -3.22
CA TYR A 108 3.70 -15.52 -4.21
C TYR A 108 3.25 -14.11 -4.63
N PHE A 109 3.16 -13.16 -3.70
CA PHE A 109 2.57 -11.84 -3.93
C PHE A 109 3.56 -10.67 -3.82
N GLY A 110 4.77 -10.90 -3.35
CA GLY A 110 5.79 -9.88 -3.09
C GLY A 110 5.72 -9.29 -1.66
N GLU A 111 6.75 -8.53 -1.33
CA GLU A 111 7.01 -7.99 0.01
C GLU A 111 5.93 -7.00 0.44
N LYS A 112 5.45 -6.13 -0.46
CA LYS A 112 4.42 -5.13 -0.12
C LYS A 112 3.14 -5.75 0.46
N ILE A 113 2.70 -6.86 -0.11
CA ILE A 113 1.51 -7.58 0.37
C ILE A 113 1.85 -8.37 1.64
N ALA A 114 3.05 -8.94 1.72
CA ALA A 114 3.50 -9.64 2.92
C ALA A 114 3.59 -8.72 4.14
N PHE A 115 4.05 -7.47 3.99
CA PHE A 115 4.07 -6.47 5.07
C PHE A 115 2.66 -6.13 5.56
N TYR A 116 1.68 -5.98 4.66
CA TYR A 116 0.28 -5.75 5.05
C TYR A 116 -0.26 -6.90 5.93
N PHE A 117 -0.08 -8.15 5.52
CA PHE A 117 -0.53 -9.29 6.33
C PHE A 117 0.30 -9.46 7.60
N ALA A 118 1.59 -9.15 7.57
CA ALA A 118 2.41 -9.15 8.77
C ALA A 118 1.91 -8.14 9.81
N TRP A 119 1.51 -6.94 9.38
CA TRP A 119 0.92 -5.92 10.25
C TRP A 119 -0.42 -6.38 10.82
N LYS A 120 -1.31 -6.87 9.97
CA LYS A 120 -2.63 -7.40 10.37
C LYS A 120 -2.52 -8.55 11.37
N GLY A 121 -1.60 -9.48 11.13
CA GLY A 121 -1.32 -10.58 12.04
C GLY A 121 -0.77 -10.11 13.39
N LEU A 122 0.15 -9.12 13.39
CA LEU A 122 0.65 -8.55 14.63
C LEU A 122 -0.49 -7.89 15.43
N LEU A 123 -1.33 -7.09 14.77
CA LEU A 123 -2.50 -6.44 15.37
C LEU A 123 -3.36 -7.47 16.10
N MET A 124 -3.79 -8.52 15.41
CA MET A 124 -4.61 -9.59 16.00
C MET A 124 -3.91 -10.26 17.19
N THR A 125 -2.60 -10.52 17.12
CA THR A 125 -1.89 -11.16 18.25
C THR A 125 -1.82 -10.27 19.49
N THR A 126 -1.64 -8.96 19.33
CA THR A 126 -1.56 -8.03 20.47
C THR A 126 -2.93 -7.61 21.01
N LEU A 127 -4.01 -7.80 20.24
CA LEU A 127 -5.36 -7.35 20.59
C LEU A 127 -6.07 -8.27 21.60
N TRP A 128 -5.57 -9.50 21.81
CA TRP A 128 -6.14 -10.44 22.79
C TRP A 128 -6.18 -9.87 24.22
N VAL A 129 -5.14 -9.16 24.65
CA VAL A 129 -5.07 -8.56 25.99
C VAL A 129 -6.12 -7.45 26.17
N PRO A 130 -6.19 -6.43 25.30
CA PRO A 130 -7.30 -5.47 25.26
C PRO A 130 -8.69 -6.11 25.20
N MET A 131 -8.83 -7.20 24.44
CA MET A 131 -10.11 -7.88 24.27
C MET A 131 -10.59 -8.52 25.57
N PHE A 132 -9.76 -9.30 26.26
CA PHE A 132 -10.16 -9.92 27.52
C PHE A 132 -10.47 -8.88 28.60
N LEU A 133 -9.65 -7.82 28.67
CA LEU A 133 -9.89 -6.74 29.61
C LEU A 133 -11.19 -5.98 29.32
N GLY A 134 -11.41 -5.60 28.05
CA GLY A 134 -12.61 -4.90 27.62
C GLY A 134 -13.88 -5.73 27.83
N LEU A 135 -13.81 -7.04 27.56
CA LEU A 135 -14.88 -7.98 27.83
C LEU A 135 -15.18 -8.10 29.32
N ALA A 136 -14.16 -8.21 30.17
CA ALA A 136 -14.33 -8.30 31.62
C ALA A 136 -15.00 -7.03 32.19
N ILE A 137 -14.56 -5.85 31.75
CA ILE A 137 -15.13 -4.56 32.17
C ILE A 137 -16.57 -4.41 31.68
N PHE A 138 -16.87 -4.84 30.46
CA PHE A 138 -18.22 -4.82 29.92
C PHE A 138 -19.16 -5.78 30.68
N ILE A 139 -18.70 -7.00 31.00
CA ILE A 139 -19.47 -7.96 31.81
C ILE A 139 -19.73 -7.40 33.21
N TYR A 140 -18.72 -6.79 33.84
CA TYR A 140 -18.90 -6.09 35.12
C TYR A 140 -19.98 -4.99 35.02
N GLY A 141 -19.94 -4.18 33.95
CA GLY A 141 -20.94 -3.16 33.67
C GLY A 141 -22.35 -3.74 33.52
N ILE A 142 -22.51 -4.83 32.77
CA ILE A 142 -23.81 -5.53 32.61
C ILE A 142 -24.32 -6.02 33.97
N VAL A 143 -23.48 -6.71 34.75
CA VAL A 143 -23.89 -7.26 36.05
C VAL A 143 -24.31 -6.15 37.02
N ARG A 144 -23.57 -5.04 37.05
CA ARG A 144 -23.90 -3.87 37.86
C ARG A 144 -25.23 -3.24 37.41
N SER A 145 -25.38 -2.99 36.11
CA SER A 145 -26.58 -2.36 35.59
C SER A 145 -27.81 -3.25 35.75
N ALA A 146 -27.69 -4.55 35.54
CA ALA A 146 -28.80 -5.50 35.68
C ALA A 146 -29.32 -5.55 37.12
N ARG A 147 -28.45 -5.48 38.14
CA ARG A 147 -28.86 -5.40 39.56
C ARG A 147 -29.66 -4.12 39.85
N ILE A 148 -29.21 -2.99 39.31
CA ILE A 148 -29.89 -1.70 39.49
C ILE A 148 -31.24 -1.70 38.77
N SER A 149 -31.34 -2.30 37.59
CA SER A 149 -32.60 -2.44 36.84
C SER A 149 -33.61 -3.37 37.52
N THR A 150 -33.16 -4.47 38.13
CA THR A 150 -34.07 -5.41 38.83
C THR A 150 -34.77 -4.78 40.04
N ASP A 151 -34.12 -3.83 40.72
CA ASP A 151 -34.73 -3.12 41.86
C ASP A 151 -35.86 -2.15 41.42
N TYR A 152 -35.91 -1.76 40.14
CA TYR A 152 -36.91 -0.84 39.58
C TYR A 152 -38.05 -1.55 38.81
N SER A 153 -37.86 -2.81 38.42
CA SER A 153 -38.75 -3.55 37.49
C SER A 153 -39.99 -4.18 38.16
N SER A 154 -40.19 -4.01 39.46
CA SER A 154 -41.30 -4.60 40.21
C SER A 154 -42.70 -3.99 39.93
N THR A 155 -42.87 -3.11 38.93
CA THR A 155 -44.12 -2.32 38.84
C THR A 155 -44.77 -2.16 37.44
N THR A 156 -44.21 -2.63 36.31
CA THR A 156 -44.88 -2.42 34.99
C THR A 156 -44.68 -3.50 33.92
N ASN A 157 -45.80 -3.98 33.36
CA ASN A 157 -45.89 -5.08 32.39
C ASN A 157 -46.14 -4.61 30.93
N ASN A 158 -45.32 -3.72 30.37
CA ASN A 158 -45.45 -3.31 28.95
C ASN A 158 -44.24 -3.79 28.11
N THR A 159 -44.45 -4.14 26.85
CA THR A 159 -43.38 -4.67 25.95
C THR A 159 -42.42 -3.58 25.45
N THR A 160 -42.90 -2.34 25.32
CA THR A 160 -42.09 -1.16 24.95
C THR A 160 -41.12 -0.71 26.03
N SER A 161 -41.37 -1.04 27.31
CA SER A 161 -40.42 -0.77 28.40
C SER A 161 -39.22 -1.74 28.39
N LYS A 162 -39.39 -2.99 27.93
CA LYS A 162 -38.30 -3.97 27.89
C LYS A 162 -37.17 -3.61 26.92
N VAL A 163 -37.52 -3.07 25.75
CA VAL A 163 -36.50 -2.68 24.74
C VAL A 163 -35.71 -1.46 25.22
N THR A 164 -36.39 -0.47 25.80
CA THR A 164 -35.74 0.72 26.36
C THR A 164 -34.85 0.38 27.56
N GLU A 165 -35.28 -0.58 28.39
CA GLU A 165 -34.47 -1.14 29.48
C GLU A 165 -33.20 -1.86 28.98
N ILE A 166 -33.27 -2.60 27.88
CA ILE A 166 -32.06 -3.23 27.29
C ILE A 166 -31.07 -2.15 26.82
N PHE A 167 -31.55 -1.09 26.18
CA PHE A 167 -30.69 0.01 25.72
C PHE A 167 -30.03 0.77 26.87
N THR A 168 -30.75 1.01 27.97
CA THR A 168 -30.15 1.63 29.17
C THR A 168 -29.12 0.70 29.79
N VAL A 169 -29.41 -0.60 29.91
CA VAL A 169 -28.43 -1.57 30.43
C VAL A 169 -27.14 -1.59 29.62
N ILE A 170 -27.22 -1.55 28.28
CA ILE A 170 -26.03 -1.54 27.42
C ILE A 170 -25.25 -0.22 27.55
N LYS A 171 -25.94 0.91 27.66
CA LYS A 171 -25.32 2.23 27.82
C LYS A 171 -24.57 2.30 29.14
N GLU A 172 -25.22 1.97 30.25
CA GLU A 172 -24.63 1.95 31.59
C GLU A 172 -23.54 0.87 31.73
N ALA A 173 -23.65 -0.25 31.00
CA ALA A 173 -22.56 -1.23 30.95
C ALA A 173 -21.29 -0.69 30.27
N SER A 174 -21.46 0.19 29.29
CA SER A 174 -20.34 0.81 28.55
C SER A 174 -19.74 2.00 29.31
N ASP A 175 -20.56 2.80 29.96
CA ASP A 175 -20.16 3.98 30.74
C ASP A 175 -20.12 3.65 32.24
N ASN A 176 -19.08 2.92 32.65
CA ASN A 176 -18.86 2.52 34.03
C ASN A 176 -17.58 3.16 34.60
N GLU A 177 -17.41 3.07 35.93
CA GLU A 177 -16.26 3.65 36.64
C GLU A 177 -14.89 3.10 36.20
N LEU A 178 -14.85 1.91 35.58
CA LEU A 178 -13.63 1.28 35.08
C LEU A 178 -13.33 1.61 33.61
N THR A 179 -14.28 2.20 32.88
CA THR A 179 -14.11 2.58 31.47
C THR A 179 -12.97 3.59 31.26
N PRO A 180 -12.74 4.59 32.13
CA PRO A 180 -11.55 5.45 32.03
C PRO A 180 -10.22 4.67 32.15
N VAL A 181 -10.18 3.66 33.03
CA VAL A 181 -8.99 2.79 33.20
C VAL A 181 -8.75 1.96 31.94
N PHE A 182 -9.82 1.45 31.33
CA PHE A 182 -9.72 0.76 30.04
C PHE A 182 -9.17 1.67 28.94
N ALA A 183 -9.70 2.89 28.83
CA ALA A 183 -9.25 3.86 27.82
C ALA A 183 -7.77 4.23 27.98
N PHE A 184 -7.30 4.39 29.23
CA PHE A 184 -5.88 4.54 29.54
C PHE A 184 -5.05 3.36 28.99
N ILE A 185 -5.49 2.12 29.27
CA ILE A 185 -4.80 0.91 28.81
C ILE A 185 -4.77 0.82 27.28
N ILE A 186 -5.85 1.18 26.58
CA ILE A 186 -5.87 1.21 25.11
C ILE A 186 -4.91 2.26 24.56
N CYS A 187 -4.82 3.45 25.17
CA CYS A 187 -3.90 4.48 24.75
C CYS A 187 -2.43 4.05 24.87
N VAL A 188 -2.09 3.38 25.97
CA VAL A 188 -0.74 2.80 26.19
C VAL A 188 -0.49 1.62 25.25
N TRP A 189 -1.47 0.72 25.10
CA TRP A 189 -1.40 -0.42 24.19
C TRP A 189 -1.16 0.01 22.75
N GLY A 190 -1.80 1.08 22.28
CA GLY A 190 -1.61 1.60 20.93
C GLY A 190 -0.14 1.98 20.65
N THR A 191 0.54 2.57 21.62
CA THR A 191 1.97 2.90 21.50
C THR A 191 2.84 1.66 21.57
N PHE A 192 2.56 0.75 22.50
CA PHE A 192 3.24 -0.54 22.57
C PHE A 192 3.13 -1.32 21.25
N PHE A 193 1.94 -1.36 20.65
CA PHE A 193 1.68 -2.00 19.37
C PHE A 193 2.51 -1.36 18.24
N LEU A 194 2.52 -0.03 18.13
CA LEU A 194 3.29 0.66 17.08
C LEU A 194 4.80 0.41 17.24
N GLN A 195 5.31 0.42 18.47
CA GLN A 195 6.71 0.08 18.75
C GLN A 195 7.05 -1.37 18.44
N ARG A 196 6.14 -2.29 18.77
CA ARG A 196 6.27 -3.71 18.41
C ARG A 196 6.26 -3.90 16.89
N TRP A 197 5.45 -3.13 16.17
CA TRP A 197 5.40 -3.14 14.72
C TRP A 197 6.69 -2.61 14.10
N LYS A 198 7.24 -1.47 14.54
CA LYS A 198 8.54 -0.97 14.05
C LYS A 198 9.62 -2.04 14.14
N ARG A 199 9.78 -2.65 15.30
CA ARG A 199 10.75 -3.75 15.53
C ARG A 199 10.51 -4.95 14.62
N LYS A 200 9.24 -5.35 14.46
CA LYS A 200 8.88 -6.48 13.59
C LYS A 200 9.13 -6.15 12.13
N SER A 201 8.82 -4.94 11.69
CA SER A 201 9.04 -4.45 10.33
C SER A 201 10.53 -4.47 10.00
N ALA A 202 11.39 -3.93 10.89
CA ALA A 202 12.84 -3.98 10.72
C ALA A 202 13.39 -5.41 10.62
N THR A 203 12.88 -6.33 11.45
CA THR A 203 13.27 -7.75 11.40
C THR A 203 12.87 -8.40 10.07
N LEU A 204 11.67 -8.09 9.57
CA LEU A 204 11.19 -8.63 8.30
C LEU A 204 11.94 -8.01 7.12
N ALA A 205 12.19 -6.70 7.13
CA ALA A 205 12.93 -6.01 6.09
C ALA A 205 14.34 -6.59 5.93
N HIS A 206 15.07 -6.76 7.04
CA HIS A 206 16.39 -7.38 7.02
C HIS A 206 16.32 -8.86 6.61
N LYS A 207 15.38 -9.64 7.15
CA LYS A 207 15.18 -11.06 6.76
C LYS A 207 14.87 -11.19 5.26
N TRP A 208 14.26 -10.18 4.67
CA TRP A 208 13.86 -10.16 3.28
C TRP A 208 14.87 -9.47 2.36
N TYR A 209 15.97 -8.93 2.90
CA TYR A 209 17.00 -8.18 2.16
C TYR A 209 16.42 -6.97 1.41
N VAL A 210 15.50 -6.25 2.06
CA VAL A 210 14.84 -5.05 1.52
C VAL A 210 15.03 -3.83 2.42
N ASP A 211 15.98 -3.89 3.34
CA ASP A 211 16.34 -2.81 4.28
C ASP A 211 17.18 -1.70 3.63
N GLU A 212 17.92 -2.00 2.56
CA GLU A 212 18.65 -1.01 1.75
C GLU A 212 17.93 -0.65 0.45
N PHE A 213 16.70 -1.12 0.27
CA PHE A 213 15.98 -0.92 -0.97
C PHE A 213 15.41 0.50 -1.06
N GLU A 214 16.04 1.33 -1.88
CA GLU A 214 15.52 2.64 -2.26
C GLU A 214 14.75 2.52 -3.59
N VAL A 215 13.46 2.86 -3.56
CA VAL A 215 12.64 2.88 -4.79
C VAL A 215 13.05 4.09 -5.62
N THR A 216 13.80 3.86 -6.70
CA THR A 216 13.90 4.86 -7.78
C THR A 216 12.62 4.78 -8.61
N GLU A 217 11.62 5.61 -8.28
CA GLU A 217 10.39 5.68 -9.07
C GLU A 217 10.71 6.29 -10.45
N PRO A 218 10.41 5.59 -11.57
CA PRO A 218 10.53 6.19 -12.89
C PRO A 218 9.48 7.28 -13.07
N ASP A 219 9.74 8.19 -14.01
CA ASP A 219 8.80 9.23 -14.40
C ASP A 219 7.44 8.62 -14.72
N ARG A 220 6.39 9.22 -14.15
CA ARG A 220 5.03 8.81 -14.49
C ARG A 220 4.84 9.00 -16.00
N PRO A 221 4.21 8.04 -16.71
CA PRO A 221 3.88 8.18 -18.14
C PRO A 221 3.07 9.42 -18.55
N LYS A 222 2.54 10.20 -17.61
CA LYS A 222 1.76 11.44 -17.83
C LYS A 222 2.59 12.70 -17.57
N PHE A 223 3.79 12.59 -17.02
CA PHE A 223 4.66 13.72 -16.78
C PHE A 223 5.11 14.31 -18.11
N TYR A 224 5.03 15.64 -18.20
CA TYR A 224 5.67 16.43 -19.24
C TYR A 224 6.32 17.63 -18.55
N GLY A 225 7.57 17.92 -18.88
CA GLY A 225 8.22 19.13 -18.41
C GLY A 225 7.82 20.33 -19.26
N THR A 226 7.88 21.52 -18.67
CA THR A 226 7.78 22.78 -19.41
C THR A 226 9.16 23.35 -19.75
N GLN A 227 10.20 22.92 -19.04
CA GLN A 227 11.58 23.38 -19.21
C GLN A 227 12.57 22.21 -19.12
N PHE A 228 13.74 22.36 -19.72
CA PHE A 228 14.83 21.39 -19.60
C PHE A 228 15.79 21.78 -18.48
N ARG A 229 16.31 20.78 -17.76
CA ARG A 229 17.37 20.95 -16.77
C ARG A 229 18.38 19.81 -16.92
N LYS A 230 19.67 20.14 -16.82
CA LYS A 230 20.72 19.11 -16.71
C LYS A 230 20.63 18.38 -15.38
N HIS A 231 20.51 17.06 -15.45
CA HIS A 231 20.46 16.21 -14.28
C HIS A 231 21.81 16.25 -13.53
N PRO A 232 21.82 16.48 -12.20
CA PRO A 232 23.06 16.70 -11.45
C PRO A 232 23.97 15.47 -11.37
N VAL A 233 23.44 14.26 -11.56
CA VAL A 233 24.21 13.00 -11.42
C VAL A 233 24.58 12.38 -12.77
N THR A 234 23.66 12.38 -13.73
CA THR A 234 23.84 11.73 -15.03
C THR A 234 24.47 12.69 -16.05
N GLY A 235 24.19 14.00 -15.91
CA GLY A 235 24.61 15.03 -16.87
C GLY A 235 23.77 15.06 -18.15
N GLU A 236 22.70 14.27 -18.20
CA GLU A 236 21.73 14.23 -19.30
C GLU A 236 20.69 15.35 -19.13
N ASP A 237 20.07 15.77 -20.23
CA ASP A 237 19.03 16.79 -20.22
C ASP A 237 17.69 16.14 -19.84
N ASP A 238 17.14 16.52 -18.69
CA ASP A 238 15.88 16.00 -18.16
C ASP A 238 14.77 17.07 -18.20
N TRP A 239 13.53 16.61 -18.34
CA TRP A 239 12.36 17.45 -18.26
C TRP A 239 12.10 17.88 -16.82
N TYR A 240 11.92 19.19 -16.61
CA TYR A 240 11.71 19.80 -15.30
C TYR A 240 10.51 20.75 -15.31
N PHE A 241 9.80 20.78 -14.18
CA PHE A 241 8.66 21.66 -13.97
C PHE A 241 8.99 22.72 -12.89
N PRO A 242 8.89 24.03 -13.20
CA PRO A 242 9.41 25.11 -12.36
C PRO A 242 8.67 25.24 -11.02
N LYS A 243 9.41 25.61 -9.97
CA LYS A 243 8.90 25.70 -8.58
C LYS A 243 7.75 26.69 -8.40
N THR A 244 7.74 27.79 -9.15
CA THR A 244 6.69 28.82 -9.08
C THR A 244 5.33 28.27 -9.52
N ASP A 245 5.31 27.47 -10.58
CA ASP A 245 4.08 26.89 -11.09
C ASP A 245 3.65 25.70 -10.24
N LYS A 246 4.60 24.92 -9.70
CA LYS A 246 4.33 23.93 -8.65
C LYS A 246 3.65 24.57 -7.44
N LEU A 247 4.14 25.71 -6.97
CA LEU A 247 3.59 26.40 -5.81
C LEU A 247 2.15 26.88 -6.04
N LYS A 248 1.85 27.43 -7.23
CA LYS A 248 0.49 27.87 -7.59
C LYS A 248 -0.50 26.70 -7.59
N ILE A 249 -0.13 25.60 -8.23
CA ILE A 249 -0.97 24.39 -8.30
C ILE A 249 -1.12 23.77 -6.90
N PHE A 250 -0.04 23.74 -6.11
CA PHE A 250 -0.07 23.28 -4.72
C PHE A 250 -1.03 24.12 -3.86
N LEU A 251 -0.94 25.45 -3.91
CA LEU A 251 -1.83 26.35 -3.16
C LEU A 251 -3.30 26.15 -3.57
N LEU A 252 -3.57 26.00 -4.87
CA LEU A 252 -4.91 25.79 -5.38
C LEU A 252 -5.48 24.42 -4.96
N SER A 253 -4.68 23.37 -5.00
CA SER A 253 -5.05 22.04 -4.48
C SER A 253 -5.36 22.11 -2.98
N ARG A 254 -4.50 22.77 -2.19
CA ARG A 254 -4.71 22.98 -0.74
C ARG A 254 -6.00 23.73 -0.44
N LEU A 255 -6.28 24.81 -1.16
CA LEU A 255 -7.52 25.57 -1.01
C LEU A 255 -8.75 24.71 -1.34
N THR A 256 -8.68 23.92 -2.40
CA THR A 256 -9.74 22.99 -2.82
C THR A 256 -10.03 21.96 -1.74
N ILE A 257 -8.99 21.40 -1.11
CA ILE A 257 -9.14 20.45 0.00
C ILE A 257 -9.81 21.09 1.22
N VAL A 258 -9.40 22.31 1.60
CA VAL A 258 -10.01 23.05 2.71
C VAL A 258 -11.49 23.32 2.42
N PHE A 259 -11.81 23.74 1.20
CA PHE A 259 -13.20 23.93 0.77
C PHE A 259 -14.02 22.64 0.87
N MET A 260 -13.45 21.50 0.44
CA MET A 260 -14.11 20.19 0.58
C MET A 260 -14.34 19.81 2.04
N LEU A 261 -13.38 20.08 2.92
CA LEU A 261 -13.51 19.83 4.35
C LEU A 261 -14.62 20.70 4.97
N CYS A 262 -14.71 21.98 4.58
CA CYS A 262 -15.80 22.85 4.99
C CYS A 262 -17.18 22.34 4.56
N ILE A 263 -17.31 21.79 3.33
CA ILE A 263 -18.58 21.19 2.87
C ILE A 263 -18.95 19.98 3.73
N VAL A 264 -17.99 19.11 4.06
CA VAL A 264 -18.24 17.96 4.93
C VAL A 264 -18.69 18.43 6.32
N LEU A 265 -18.01 19.41 6.91
CA LEU A 265 -18.40 19.99 8.20
C LEU A 265 -19.80 20.62 8.14
N ALA A 266 -20.12 21.37 7.09
CA ALA A 266 -21.45 21.94 6.89
C ALA A 266 -22.53 20.84 6.79
N SER A 267 -22.23 19.73 6.13
CA SER A 267 -23.17 18.59 6.05
C SER A 267 -23.39 17.93 7.42
N VAL A 268 -22.33 17.75 8.22
CA VAL A 268 -22.42 17.20 9.58
C VAL A 268 -23.22 18.14 10.48
N THR A 269 -22.95 19.45 10.43
CA THR A 269 -23.74 20.47 11.14
C THR A 269 -25.21 20.44 10.71
N GLY A 270 -25.49 20.29 9.42
CA GLY A 270 -26.85 20.14 8.91
C GLY A 270 -27.58 18.92 9.48
N VAL A 271 -26.90 17.77 9.60
CA VAL A 271 -27.44 16.57 10.24
C VAL A 271 -27.69 16.79 11.74
N ILE A 272 -26.81 17.51 12.43
CA ILE A 272 -26.99 17.86 13.84
C ILE A 272 -28.22 18.76 14.03
N VAL A 273 -28.36 19.80 13.19
CA VAL A 273 -29.53 20.69 13.21
C VAL A 273 -30.81 19.92 12.93
N TYR A 274 -30.81 19.03 11.92
CA TYR A 274 -31.93 18.14 11.64
C TYR A 274 -32.29 17.29 12.86
N ARG A 275 -31.32 16.68 13.52
CA ARG A 275 -31.54 15.84 14.70
C ARG A 275 -32.19 16.62 15.84
N VAL A 276 -31.70 17.84 16.11
CA VAL A 276 -32.24 18.70 17.16
C VAL A 276 -33.67 19.14 16.81
N ALA A 277 -33.89 19.64 15.60
CA ALA A 277 -35.23 20.03 15.13
C ALA A 277 -36.21 18.85 15.19
N ALA A 278 -35.78 17.67 14.74
CA ALA A 278 -36.60 16.47 14.77
C ALA A 278 -36.97 16.06 16.21
N SER A 279 -36.03 16.22 17.15
CA SER A 279 -36.27 15.93 18.57
C SER A 279 -37.28 16.88 19.21
N VAL A 280 -37.32 18.15 18.82
CA VAL A 280 -38.25 19.14 19.38
C VAL A 280 -39.64 19.01 18.76
N HIS A 281 -39.73 18.76 17.45
CA HIS A 281 -41.03 18.76 16.74
C HIS A 281 -41.74 17.40 16.75
N PHE A 282 -41.02 16.29 16.60
CA PHE A 282 -41.64 14.96 16.43
C PHE A 282 -41.68 14.15 17.73
N CYS A 283 -40.65 14.24 18.59
CA CYS A 283 -40.61 13.41 19.80
C CYS A 283 -41.68 13.69 20.87
N PRO A 284 -42.27 14.90 21.01
CA PRO A 284 -43.35 15.11 21.98
C PRO A 284 -44.60 14.26 21.69
N ASN A 285 -44.84 13.88 20.43
CA ASN A 285 -46.08 13.26 19.97
C ASN A 285 -45.97 11.75 19.71
N ILE A 286 -44.79 11.16 19.95
CA ILE A 286 -44.40 9.84 19.45
C ILE A 286 -43.75 8.99 20.56
N SER A 287 -43.81 7.66 20.44
CA SER A 287 -43.15 6.74 21.38
C SER A 287 -41.62 6.91 21.41
N ALA A 288 -40.97 6.61 22.54
CA ALA A 288 -39.52 6.79 22.70
C ALA A 288 -38.68 6.02 21.65
N LEU A 289 -39.16 4.86 21.21
CA LEU A 289 -38.53 4.03 20.19
C LEU A 289 -38.59 4.70 18.81
N GLU A 290 -39.75 5.20 18.41
CA GLU A 290 -39.93 5.90 17.13
C GLU A 290 -39.17 7.24 17.12
N CYS A 291 -39.15 7.96 18.25
CA CYS A 291 -38.29 9.13 18.43
C CYS A 291 -36.80 8.79 18.23
N PHE A 292 -36.33 7.65 18.74
CA PHE A 292 -34.96 7.18 18.51
C PHE A 292 -34.68 6.90 17.02
N PHE A 293 -35.61 6.25 16.32
CA PHE A 293 -35.48 5.99 14.89
C PHE A 293 -35.38 7.29 14.08
N VAL A 294 -36.31 8.23 14.30
CA VAL A 294 -36.35 9.51 13.58
C VAL A 294 -35.13 10.38 13.89
N THR A 295 -34.73 10.48 15.15
CA THR A 295 -33.63 11.38 15.53
C THR A 295 -32.24 10.78 15.28
N SER A 296 -32.05 9.47 15.47
CA SER A 296 -30.70 8.87 15.49
C SER A 296 -30.43 7.99 14.27
N VAL A 297 -31.37 7.14 13.86
CA VAL A 297 -31.20 6.26 12.70
C VAL A 297 -31.27 7.06 11.39
N VAL A 298 -32.31 7.90 11.22
CA VAL A 298 -32.45 8.72 10.00
C VAL A 298 -31.29 9.71 9.87
N SER A 299 -30.89 10.38 10.96
CA SER A 299 -29.70 11.27 10.95
C SER A 299 -28.43 10.56 10.51
N SER A 300 -28.20 9.34 11.00
CA SER A 300 -27.03 8.53 10.61
C SER A 300 -27.09 8.13 9.14
N LEU A 301 -28.27 7.74 8.63
CA LEU A 301 -28.47 7.41 7.22
C LEU A 301 -28.29 8.63 6.32
N LEU A 302 -28.83 9.79 6.70
CA LEU A 302 -28.65 11.05 5.98
C LEU A 302 -27.17 11.42 5.91
N ASN A 303 -26.43 11.30 7.01
CA ASN A 303 -24.99 11.54 7.03
C ASN A 303 -24.24 10.61 6.06
N VAL A 304 -24.58 9.31 6.06
CA VAL A 304 -24.00 8.34 5.11
C VAL A 304 -24.34 8.70 3.67
N ILE A 305 -25.60 9.04 3.37
CA ILE A 305 -26.04 9.44 2.03
C ILE A 305 -25.33 10.72 1.58
N SER A 306 -25.19 11.72 2.45
CA SER A 306 -24.44 12.95 2.18
C SER A 306 -22.99 12.64 1.82
N ILE A 307 -22.32 11.79 2.61
CA ILE A 307 -20.95 11.33 2.31
C ILE A 307 -20.91 10.59 0.96
N LEU A 308 -21.87 9.72 0.67
CA LEU A 308 -21.91 8.98 -0.60
C LEU A 308 -22.12 9.89 -1.81
N ILE A 309 -23.01 10.89 -1.71
CA ILE A 309 -23.25 11.88 -2.78
C ILE A 309 -21.99 12.72 -3.01
N LEU A 310 -21.38 13.22 -1.94
CA LEU A 310 -20.10 13.94 -1.99
C LEU A 310 -19.04 13.07 -2.68
N SER A 311 -18.89 11.82 -2.25
CA SER A 311 -17.85 10.91 -2.78
C SER A 311 -18.04 10.55 -4.26
N LYS A 312 -19.28 10.38 -4.72
CA LYS A 312 -19.59 9.99 -6.11
C LYS A 312 -19.48 11.18 -7.07
N ARG A 313 -19.98 12.36 -6.67
CA ARG A 313 -20.03 13.55 -7.54
C ARG A 313 -18.64 14.13 -7.82
N LEU A 314 -17.75 14.07 -6.84
CA LEU A 314 -16.36 14.52 -6.97
C LEU A 314 -15.50 13.60 -7.83
N GLY A 315 -15.84 12.31 -7.90
CA GLY A 315 -15.00 11.30 -8.56
C GLY A 315 -15.12 11.25 -10.08
N VAL A 316 -16.20 11.78 -10.67
CA VAL A 316 -16.48 11.65 -12.12
C VAL A 316 -16.05 12.89 -12.89
N GLU A 317 -16.23 14.10 -12.35
CA GLU A 317 -15.92 15.36 -13.07
C GLU A 317 -14.84 16.22 -12.38
N GLY A 318 -14.35 15.80 -11.22
CA GLY A 318 -13.61 16.68 -10.31
C GLY A 318 -14.52 17.79 -9.77
N ILE A 319 -13.95 18.73 -9.01
CA ILE A 319 -14.68 19.91 -8.58
C ILE A 319 -15.06 20.73 -9.83
N VAL A 320 -16.35 21.02 -10.01
CA VAL A 320 -16.84 21.99 -11.02
C VAL A 320 -16.42 21.66 -12.47
N GLY A 321 -16.19 20.39 -12.81
CA GLY A 321 -15.74 19.99 -14.15
C GLY A 321 -14.28 20.34 -14.47
N LEU A 322 -13.53 20.88 -13.51
CA LEU A 322 -12.12 21.29 -13.67
C LEU A 322 -11.14 20.13 -13.44
N GLY A 323 -11.60 18.89 -13.23
CA GLY A 323 -10.73 17.75 -12.89
C GLY A 323 -9.60 17.48 -13.90
N LYS A 324 -9.75 17.91 -15.16
CA LYS A 324 -8.70 17.82 -16.19
C LYS A 324 -7.60 18.88 -16.02
N THR A 325 -7.96 20.08 -15.54
CA THR A 325 -7.06 21.22 -15.31
C THR A 325 -6.18 21.03 -14.07
N PHE A 326 -6.57 20.13 -13.16
CA PHE A 326 -5.91 19.85 -11.87
C PHE A 326 -4.93 18.65 -11.92
N THR A 327 -4.35 18.35 -13.07
CA THR A 327 -3.40 17.23 -13.18
C THR A 327 -2.01 17.65 -12.72
N ASP A 328 -1.59 17.17 -11.54
CA ASP A 328 -0.24 17.40 -10.99
C ASP A 328 0.84 16.75 -11.89
N ASN A 329 1.79 17.56 -12.34
CA ASN A 329 2.97 17.11 -13.08
C ASN A 329 4.08 16.73 -12.11
N CYS A 330 4.25 15.42 -11.89
CA CYS A 330 5.20 14.85 -10.95
C CYS A 330 6.57 14.56 -11.58
N GLU A 331 7.63 15.13 -10.99
CA GLU A 331 9.04 14.87 -11.34
C GLU A 331 9.55 13.56 -10.70
N PRO A 332 10.56 12.87 -11.28
CA PRO A 332 11.16 11.61 -10.80
C PRO A 332 11.65 11.59 -9.34
N ASN A 333 12.05 12.74 -8.81
CA ASN A 333 12.76 12.83 -7.53
C ASN A 333 11.84 12.74 -6.29
N GLY A 334 10.71 12.02 -6.38
CA GLY A 334 9.89 11.64 -5.22
C GLY A 334 9.09 12.75 -4.53
N ASN A 335 9.15 14.00 -4.99
CA ASN A 335 8.52 15.13 -4.29
C ASN A 335 7.05 15.40 -4.68
N CYS A 336 6.38 14.43 -5.29
CA CYS A 336 5.02 14.62 -5.77
C CYS A 336 4.00 13.98 -4.83
N MET A 337 3.74 14.59 -3.68
CA MET A 337 2.71 14.11 -2.75
C MET A 337 1.97 15.25 -2.03
N SER A 338 1.34 16.15 -2.79
CA SER A 338 0.16 16.87 -2.31
C SER A 338 -1.12 16.20 -2.80
N GLU A 339 -1.29 15.98 -4.10
CA GLU A 339 -2.52 15.37 -4.62
C GLU A 339 -2.56 13.87 -4.32
N LEU A 340 -1.52 13.06 -4.58
CA LEU A 340 -1.70 11.61 -4.47
C LEU A 340 -1.89 11.13 -3.02
N SER A 341 -1.15 11.66 -2.05
CA SER A 341 -1.31 11.34 -0.61
C SER A 341 -2.65 11.84 -0.06
N VAL A 342 -3.09 13.03 -0.47
CA VAL A 342 -4.34 13.64 0.02
C VAL A 342 -5.56 13.11 -0.73
N GLN A 343 -5.47 12.85 -2.03
CA GLN A 343 -6.45 12.12 -2.82
C GLN A 343 -6.55 10.68 -2.33
N ILE A 344 -5.45 10.02 -1.96
CA ILE A 344 -5.47 8.73 -1.28
C ILE A 344 -6.14 8.87 0.09
N PHE A 345 -5.80 9.86 0.91
CA PHE A 345 -6.43 10.13 2.21
C PHE A 345 -7.94 10.40 2.08
N ILE A 346 -8.38 11.25 1.16
CA ILE A 346 -9.78 11.54 0.84
C ILE A 346 -10.46 10.28 0.28
N LEU A 347 -9.85 9.52 -0.63
CA LEU A 347 -10.40 8.28 -1.16
C LEU A 347 -10.39 7.13 -0.14
N ILE A 348 -9.57 7.19 0.91
CA ILE A 348 -9.54 6.23 2.02
C ILE A 348 -10.64 6.59 3.04
N THR A 349 -10.76 7.88 3.38
CA THR A 349 -11.67 8.39 4.42
C THR A 349 -13.09 8.58 3.90
N LEU A 350 -13.28 8.93 2.62
CA LEU A 350 -14.57 9.33 2.02
C LEU A 350 -15.09 8.39 0.94
N LYS A 351 -14.41 7.27 0.62
CA LYS A 351 -14.95 6.25 -0.29
C LYS A 351 -15.35 4.97 0.45
N PRO A 352 -16.38 5.01 1.32
CA PRO A 352 -16.98 3.79 1.79
C PRO A 352 -17.76 3.18 0.62
N LEU A 353 -17.10 2.20 -0.01
CA LEU A 353 -17.64 1.14 -0.88
C LEU A 353 -17.81 1.47 -2.38
N PRO A 354 -17.38 0.62 -3.34
CA PRO A 354 -16.86 -0.76 -3.23
C PRO A 354 -15.38 -0.88 -3.67
N LYS A 355 -14.48 -0.97 -2.68
CA LYS A 355 -13.21 -1.74 -2.68
C LYS A 355 -13.07 -2.33 -1.28
N PHE A 356 -14.03 -3.18 -0.93
CA PHE A 356 -14.56 -3.44 0.42
C PHE A 356 -13.60 -3.88 1.55
N PHE A 357 -12.28 -4.04 1.38
CA PHE A 357 -11.41 -4.60 2.45
C PHE A 357 -9.95 -4.12 2.49
N LYS A 358 -9.48 -3.23 1.61
CA LYS A 358 -8.05 -2.79 1.68
C LYS A 358 -7.78 -1.78 2.79
N ASN A 359 -8.80 -1.06 3.24
CA ASN A 359 -8.65 0.03 4.22
C ASN A 359 -9.45 -0.16 5.51
N VAL A 360 -10.34 -1.16 5.57
CA VAL A 360 -11.22 -1.39 6.73
C VAL A 360 -10.40 -1.58 8.00
N VAL A 361 -9.30 -2.33 7.92
CA VAL A 361 -8.44 -2.58 9.08
C VAL A 361 -7.80 -1.31 9.66
N TRP A 362 -7.47 -0.33 8.82
CA TRP A 362 -6.93 0.94 9.30
C TRP A 362 -8.01 1.75 10.02
N LEU A 363 -9.23 1.75 9.47
CA LEU A 363 -10.38 2.39 10.11
C LEU A 363 -10.71 1.74 11.45
N GLU A 364 -10.73 0.41 11.52
CA GLU A 364 -10.94 -0.33 12.78
C GLU A 364 -9.91 0.06 13.84
N PHE A 365 -8.63 0.16 13.48
CA PHE A 365 -7.59 0.64 14.39
C PHE A 365 -7.84 2.09 14.84
N PHE A 366 -8.26 2.98 13.93
CA PHE A 366 -8.57 4.37 14.29
C PHE A 366 -9.76 4.46 15.25
N PHE A 367 -10.81 3.67 15.02
CA PHE A 367 -11.96 3.60 15.92
C PHE A 367 -11.57 3.12 17.32
N LEU A 368 -10.76 2.06 17.40
CA LEU A 368 -10.22 1.58 18.67
C LEU A 368 -9.43 2.66 19.40
N GLN A 369 -8.66 3.46 18.66
CA GLN A 369 -7.75 4.42 19.25
C GLN A 369 -8.45 5.74 19.66
N LEU A 370 -9.44 6.20 18.91
CA LEU A 370 -10.13 7.48 19.14
C LEU A 370 -11.30 7.38 20.13
N PHE A 371 -11.94 6.20 20.20
CA PHE A 371 -13.22 6.03 20.92
C PHE A 371 -13.18 4.86 21.92
N ALA A 372 -12.01 4.55 22.48
CA ALA A 372 -11.83 3.44 23.42
C ALA A 372 -12.74 3.56 24.65
N SER A 373 -12.91 4.77 25.17
CA SER A 373 -13.75 5.05 26.34
C SER A 373 -15.25 4.95 26.06
N SER A 374 -15.68 4.88 24.80
CA SER A 374 -17.10 4.80 24.45
C SER A 374 -17.62 3.37 24.40
N LEU A 375 -16.77 2.39 24.05
CA LEU A 375 -17.17 0.99 23.91
C LEU A 375 -16.04 0.02 24.27
N PRO A 376 -16.01 -0.50 25.51
CA PRO A 376 -15.03 -1.50 25.93
C PRO A 376 -15.06 -2.81 25.13
N LEU A 377 -16.19 -3.13 24.48
CA LEU A 377 -16.35 -4.32 23.63
C LEU A 377 -15.69 -4.18 22.25
N ALA A 378 -15.23 -2.99 21.86
CA ALA A 378 -14.69 -2.73 20.52
C ALA A 378 -13.51 -3.67 20.12
N PRO A 379 -12.52 -4.00 20.99
CA PRO A 379 -11.45 -4.92 20.62
C PRO A 379 -11.94 -6.33 20.28
N LEU A 380 -13.02 -6.80 20.91
CA LEU A 380 -13.62 -8.10 20.57
C LEU A 380 -14.19 -8.07 19.15
N ILE A 381 -14.94 -7.03 18.83
CA ILE A 381 -15.55 -6.85 17.50
C ILE A 381 -14.43 -6.83 16.44
N VAL A 382 -13.41 -6.00 16.65
CA VAL A 382 -12.27 -5.87 15.72
C VAL A 382 -11.51 -7.19 15.59
N LEU A 383 -11.34 -7.95 16.67
CA LEU A 383 -10.68 -9.26 16.59
C LEU A 383 -11.48 -10.25 15.72
N ILE A 384 -12.80 -10.33 15.93
CA ILE A 384 -13.69 -11.22 15.18
C ILE A 384 -13.72 -10.83 13.69
N THR A 385 -13.90 -9.54 13.38
CA THR A 385 -13.91 -9.07 11.98
C THR A 385 -12.58 -9.36 11.29
N ASN A 386 -11.45 -9.11 11.95
CA ASN A 386 -10.14 -9.38 11.37
C ASN A 386 -9.84 -10.87 11.16
N LEU A 387 -10.32 -11.74 12.04
CA LEU A 387 -10.20 -13.20 11.92
C LEU A 387 -10.98 -13.73 10.71
N ILE A 388 -12.13 -13.14 10.40
CA ILE A 388 -12.91 -13.48 9.19
C ILE A 388 -12.22 -12.86 7.97
N ASP A 389 -11.87 -11.58 8.03
CA ASP A 389 -11.35 -10.82 6.90
C ASP A 389 -10.05 -11.39 6.36
N ILE A 390 -9.13 -11.86 7.21
CA ILE A 390 -7.88 -12.46 6.71
C ILE A 390 -8.13 -13.68 5.81
N ARG A 391 -9.20 -14.45 6.08
CA ARG A 391 -9.57 -15.64 5.30
C ARG A 391 -10.29 -15.27 4.01
N VAL A 392 -11.19 -14.29 4.10
CA VAL A 392 -11.86 -13.71 2.93
C VAL A 392 -10.82 -13.08 2.00
N ASP A 393 -9.84 -12.37 2.55
CA ASP A 393 -8.72 -11.79 1.82
C ASP A 393 -7.90 -12.88 1.10
N ALA A 394 -7.57 -13.97 1.79
CA ALA A 394 -6.85 -15.11 1.21
C ALA A 394 -7.60 -15.70 0.00
N LYS A 395 -8.89 -16.02 0.18
CA LYS A 395 -9.73 -16.58 -0.88
C LYS A 395 -9.87 -15.61 -2.06
N ARG A 396 -10.07 -14.33 -1.76
CA ARG A 396 -10.24 -13.27 -2.76
C ARG A 396 -8.98 -13.07 -3.60
N MET A 397 -7.81 -12.95 -2.96
CA MET A 397 -6.54 -12.73 -3.64
C MET A 397 -6.04 -13.95 -4.40
N LEU A 398 -6.37 -15.15 -3.92
CA LEU A 398 -5.98 -16.37 -4.61
C LEU A 398 -6.97 -16.74 -5.69
N TRP A 399 -8.29 -16.63 -5.52
CA TRP A 399 -9.28 -17.22 -6.44
C TRP A 399 -10.14 -16.23 -7.20
N TRP A 400 -10.49 -15.07 -6.63
CA TRP A 400 -11.43 -14.13 -7.26
C TRP A 400 -10.76 -13.04 -8.09
N TYR A 401 -9.57 -12.59 -7.66
CA TYR A 401 -8.85 -11.54 -8.36
C TYR A 401 -7.68 -12.06 -9.17
N ARG A 402 -7.27 -11.22 -10.13
CA ARG A 402 -6.02 -11.40 -10.86
C ARG A 402 -4.83 -11.19 -9.94
N ARG A 403 -3.72 -11.86 -10.24
CA ARG A 403 -2.50 -11.75 -9.46
C ARG A 403 -1.96 -10.31 -9.57
N PRO A 404 -1.74 -9.62 -8.44
CA PRO A 404 -1.09 -8.33 -8.44
C PRO A 404 0.39 -8.47 -8.81
N LEU A 405 0.97 -7.43 -9.41
CA LEU A 405 2.41 -7.35 -9.62
C LEU A 405 3.12 -7.28 -8.27
N ALA A 406 4.11 -8.15 -8.07
CA ALA A 406 4.95 -8.13 -6.89
C ALA A 406 5.72 -6.80 -6.86
N LYS A 407 5.60 -6.09 -5.74
CA LYS A 407 6.36 -4.86 -5.48
C LYS A 407 7.21 -5.07 -4.23
N ILE A 408 8.47 -4.72 -4.37
CA ILE A 408 9.41 -4.64 -3.25
C ILE A 408 8.99 -3.43 -2.39
N ALA A 409 9.00 -3.60 -1.09
CA ALA A 409 8.73 -2.55 -0.11
C ALA A 409 9.56 -2.86 1.14
N GLN A 410 10.04 -1.82 1.82
CA GLN A 410 10.78 -1.94 3.09
C GLN A 410 9.84 -1.93 4.31
N ASP A 411 8.69 -1.26 4.18
CA ASP A 411 7.70 -1.09 5.24
C ASP A 411 6.28 -0.87 4.67
N ILE A 412 5.33 -0.48 5.53
CA ILE A 412 3.96 -0.10 5.15
C ILE A 412 3.86 1.34 4.61
N GLY A 413 4.97 2.08 4.55
CA GLY A 413 5.07 3.46 4.07
C GLY A 413 4.37 4.48 4.96
N ILE A 414 3.78 5.49 4.32
CA ILE A 414 3.08 6.63 4.95
C ILE A 414 2.03 6.24 5.99
N TRP A 415 1.46 5.04 5.87
CA TRP A 415 0.52 4.50 6.84
C TRP A 415 1.07 4.46 8.25
N PHE A 416 2.36 4.18 8.41
CA PHE A 416 2.98 4.19 9.74
C PHE A 416 2.89 5.58 10.40
N THR A 417 3.23 6.63 9.66
CA THR A 417 3.12 8.02 10.12
C THR A 417 1.67 8.39 10.46
N ILE A 418 0.70 7.96 9.64
CA ILE A 418 -0.73 8.21 9.91
C ILE A 418 -1.17 7.51 11.20
N LEU A 419 -0.75 6.27 11.42
CA LEU A 419 -1.08 5.52 12.64
C LEU A 419 -0.50 6.17 13.89
N GLN A 420 0.73 6.71 13.81
CA GLN A 420 1.33 7.46 14.90
C GLN A 420 0.54 8.73 15.21
N PHE A 421 0.13 9.47 14.18
CA PHE A 421 -0.70 10.66 14.34
C PHE A 421 -2.04 10.32 15.02
N VAL A 422 -2.74 9.29 14.54
CA VAL A 422 -4.01 8.85 15.15
C VAL A 422 -3.81 8.34 16.58
N ASN A 423 -2.69 7.67 16.88
CA ASN A 423 -2.34 7.27 18.24
C ASN A 423 -2.17 8.48 19.18
N MET A 424 -1.65 9.61 18.69
CA MET A 424 -1.60 10.86 19.48
C MET A 424 -2.98 11.49 19.64
N CYS A 425 -3.75 11.64 18.56
CA CYS A 425 -5.12 12.15 18.62
C CYS A 425 -6.03 11.31 19.53
N GLY A 426 -5.79 10.00 19.61
CA GLY A 426 -6.52 9.09 20.49
C GLY A 426 -6.40 9.45 21.97
N VAL A 427 -5.25 9.93 22.43
CA VAL A 427 -5.07 10.32 23.84
C VAL A 427 -5.98 11.50 24.17
N ILE A 428 -5.94 12.52 23.30
CA ILE A 428 -6.74 13.73 23.45
C ILE A 428 -8.22 13.39 23.38
N SER A 429 -8.64 12.65 22.35
CA SER A 429 -10.03 12.23 22.17
C SER A 429 -10.58 11.48 23.39
N ASN A 430 -9.87 10.46 23.89
CA ASN A 430 -10.33 9.72 25.06
C ASN A 430 -10.32 10.56 26.34
N GLY A 431 -9.36 11.48 26.50
CA GLY A 431 -9.37 12.44 27.60
C GLY A 431 -10.66 13.27 27.61
N PHE A 432 -11.00 13.91 26.50
CA PHE A 432 -12.23 14.70 26.37
C PHE A 432 -13.50 13.86 26.48
N LEU A 433 -13.53 12.62 25.97
CA LEU A 433 -14.67 11.72 26.13
C LEU A 433 -14.92 11.38 27.61
N ILE A 434 -13.85 11.11 28.37
CA ILE A 434 -13.95 10.85 29.82
C ILE A 434 -14.38 12.12 30.56
N GLY A 435 -13.77 13.26 30.25
CA GLY A 435 -14.05 14.53 30.93
C GLY A 435 -15.46 15.07 30.66
N PHE A 436 -15.87 15.09 29.39
CA PHE A 436 -17.06 15.82 28.96
C PHE A 436 -18.25 14.96 28.54
N THR A 437 -18.03 13.69 28.18
CA THR A 437 -19.11 12.81 27.67
C THR A 437 -19.55 11.76 28.69
N SER A 438 -18.61 11.20 29.46
CA SER A 438 -18.91 10.17 30.46
C SER A 438 -19.67 10.74 31.67
N SER A 439 -20.55 9.92 32.24
CA SER A 439 -21.27 10.22 33.48
C SER A 439 -20.38 10.21 34.73
N VAL A 440 -19.19 9.62 34.67
CA VAL A 440 -18.26 9.45 35.80
C VAL A 440 -17.84 10.78 36.43
N LEU A 441 -17.58 11.80 35.61
CA LEU A 441 -17.11 13.12 36.07
C LEU A 441 -18.20 14.19 36.03
N LYS A 442 -19.46 13.81 35.81
CA LYS A 442 -20.58 14.75 35.64
C LYS A 442 -20.86 15.59 36.89
N ASN A 443 -20.53 15.09 38.08
CA ASN A 443 -20.77 15.78 39.35
C ASN A 443 -19.70 16.82 39.71
N HIS A 444 -18.62 16.93 38.92
CA HIS A 444 -17.54 17.89 39.17
C HIS A 444 -17.70 19.14 38.30
N ASP A 445 -17.17 20.27 38.77
CA ASP A 445 -17.15 21.52 38.01
C ASP A 445 -16.34 21.39 36.71
N ASP A 446 -16.69 22.19 35.69
CA ASP A 446 -16.04 22.14 34.37
C ASP A 446 -14.52 22.39 34.43
N TYR A 447 -14.06 23.25 35.34
CA TYR A 447 -12.63 23.49 35.57
C TYR A 447 -11.93 22.24 36.11
N THR A 448 -12.54 21.55 37.07
CA THR A 448 -12.01 20.31 37.65
C THR A 448 -11.98 19.20 36.60
N ARG A 449 -13.03 19.09 35.78
CA ARG A 449 -13.10 18.15 34.66
C ARG A 449 -11.96 18.39 33.67
N LEU A 450 -11.70 19.65 33.31
CA LEU A 450 -10.60 20.00 32.40
C LEU A 450 -9.22 19.63 32.97
N TRP A 451 -8.97 19.90 34.26
CA TRP A 451 -7.71 19.52 34.90
C TRP A 451 -7.50 18.00 34.94
N ILE A 452 -8.56 17.21 35.13
CA ILE A 452 -8.50 15.76 35.05
C ILE A 452 -8.13 15.29 33.63
N VAL A 453 -8.69 15.93 32.59
CA VAL A 453 -8.31 15.65 31.19
C VAL A 453 -6.84 15.95 30.95
N VAL A 454 -6.35 17.13 31.35
CA VAL A 454 -4.95 17.53 31.18
C VAL A 454 -4.01 16.56 31.93
N ALA A 455 -4.37 16.15 33.15
CA ALA A 455 -3.59 15.19 33.93
C ALA A 455 -3.54 13.81 33.26
N PHE A 456 -4.69 13.31 32.76
CA PHE A 456 -4.77 12.07 32.00
C PHE A 456 -3.88 12.12 30.75
N GLU A 457 -3.97 13.18 29.96
CA GLU A 457 -3.18 13.36 28.75
C GLU A 457 -1.68 13.34 29.03
N HIS A 458 -1.20 14.18 29.95
CA HIS A 458 0.23 14.28 30.29
C HIS A 458 0.77 12.96 30.86
N THR A 459 -0.02 12.25 31.66
CA THR A 459 0.36 10.94 32.20
C THR A 459 0.54 9.93 31.07
N VAL A 460 -0.42 9.86 30.15
CA VAL A 460 -0.33 8.95 29.00
C VAL A 460 0.85 9.32 28.11
N PHE A 461 1.04 10.61 27.77
CA PHE A 461 2.17 11.05 26.95
C PHE A 461 3.52 10.76 27.61
N ALA A 462 3.66 10.94 28.92
CA ALA A 462 4.87 10.59 29.65
C ALA A 462 5.19 9.09 29.52
N ILE A 463 4.18 8.23 29.66
CA ILE A 463 4.35 6.77 29.49
C ILE A 463 4.70 6.42 28.04
N LYS A 464 4.10 7.10 27.06
CA LYS A 464 4.45 6.90 25.64
C LYS A 464 5.91 7.24 25.37
N LEU A 465 6.39 8.39 25.87
CA LEU A 465 7.80 8.77 25.76
C LEU A 465 8.71 7.77 26.44
N LEU A 466 8.31 7.24 27.60
CA LEU A 466 9.05 6.20 28.29
C LEU A 466 9.11 4.90 27.47
N LEU A 467 7.99 4.45 26.88
CA LEU A 467 7.97 3.26 26.03
C LEU A 467 8.84 3.44 24.78
N ASP A 468 8.79 4.62 24.16
CA ASP A 468 9.60 4.96 23.00
C ASP A 468 11.10 4.99 23.34
N TYR A 469 11.46 5.39 24.56
CA TYR A 469 12.84 5.35 25.06
C TYR A 469 13.31 3.93 25.39
N VAL A 470 12.47 3.14 26.09
CA VAL A 470 12.81 1.80 26.57
C VAL A 470 12.86 0.77 25.44
N ILE A 471 11.99 0.89 24.43
CA ILE A 471 11.86 -0.08 23.34
C ILE A 471 12.65 0.41 22.12
N PRO A 472 13.83 -0.15 21.81
CA PRO A 472 14.60 0.29 20.65
C PRO A 472 13.90 -0.09 19.34
N ASP A 473 13.86 0.83 18.38
CA ASP A 473 13.18 0.66 17.08
C ASP A 473 13.69 -0.57 16.28
N VAL A 474 14.98 -0.91 16.39
CA VAL A 474 15.62 -2.04 15.71
C VAL A 474 16.18 -3.02 16.75
N PRO A 475 15.85 -4.32 16.68
CA PRO A 475 16.38 -5.32 17.62
C PRO A 475 17.88 -5.55 17.44
N ASP A 476 18.55 -5.94 18.52
CA ASP A 476 20.02 -6.07 18.55
C ASP A 476 20.57 -7.14 17.60
N THR A 477 19.79 -8.20 17.37
CA THR A 477 20.15 -9.26 16.40
C THR A 477 20.28 -8.71 14.99
N VAL A 478 19.33 -7.86 14.57
CA VAL A 478 19.34 -7.20 13.25
C VAL A 478 20.42 -6.12 13.19
N ARG A 479 20.55 -5.32 14.26
CA ARG A 479 21.59 -4.28 14.35
C ARG A 479 22.99 -4.87 14.21
N SER A 480 23.26 -5.97 14.90
CA SER A 480 24.56 -6.64 14.87
C SER A 480 24.82 -7.31 13.51
N ALA A 481 23.79 -7.93 12.92
CA ALA A 481 23.88 -8.54 11.59
C ALA A 481 24.13 -7.50 10.49
N SER A 482 23.38 -6.40 10.49
CA SER A 482 23.56 -5.29 9.54
C SER A 482 24.94 -4.65 9.67
N LYS A 483 25.41 -4.39 10.91
CA LYS A 483 26.78 -3.90 11.15
C LYS A 483 27.85 -4.84 10.58
N LYS A 484 27.68 -6.15 10.79
CA LYS A 484 28.60 -7.18 10.27
C LYS A 484 28.61 -7.19 8.74
N SER A 485 27.43 -7.19 8.10
CA SER A 485 27.29 -7.14 6.64
C SER A 485 27.97 -5.90 6.04
N ASN A 486 27.68 -4.71 6.60
CA ASN A 486 28.25 -3.44 6.13
C ASN A 486 29.77 -3.38 6.29
N HIS A 487 30.30 -3.98 7.35
CA HIS A 487 31.74 -4.10 7.54
C HIS A 487 32.40 -4.96 6.45
N TYR A 488 31.84 -6.14 6.14
CA TYR A 488 32.35 -6.98 5.05
C TYR A 488 32.26 -6.29 3.70
N LEU A 489 31.12 -5.67 3.39
CA LEU A 489 30.91 -4.93 2.15
C LEU A 489 31.94 -3.81 2.00
N THR A 490 32.19 -3.03 3.05
CA THR A 490 33.19 -1.95 3.04
C THR A 490 34.60 -2.48 2.77
N ASN A 491 34.95 -3.64 3.33
CA ASN A 491 36.26 -4.26 3.12
C ASN A 491 36.41 -4.78 1.69
N LEU A 492 35.37 -5.40 1.12
CA LEU A 492 35.34 -5.83 -0.29
C LEU A 492 35.50 -4.62 -1.22
N LEU A 493 34.72 -3.55 -1.01
CA LEU A 493 34.81 -2.33 -1.81
C LEU A 493 36.18 -1.64 -1.72
N LYS A 494 36.87 -1.72 -0.58
CA LYS A 494 38.25 -1.24 -0.43
C LYS A 494 39.23 -2.09 -1.24
N LYS A 495 39.08 -3.43 -1.19
CA LYS A 495 39.92 -4.37 -1.94
C LYS A 495 39.78 -4.13 -3.45
N ASP A 496 38.55 -4.08 -3.96
CA ASP A 496 38.27 -3.86 -5.39
C ASP A 496 38.80 -2.51 -5.87
N ARG A 497 38.66 -1.46 -5.05
CA ARG A 497 39.21 -0.13 -5.34
C ARG A 497 40.73 -0.14 -5.44
N ASN A 498 41.40 -0.86 -4.55
CA ASN A 498 42.85 -0.97 -4.55
C ASN A 498 43.32 -1.76 -5.77
N GLN A 499 42.65 -2.86 -6.11
CA GLN A 499 42.93 -3.63 -7.32
C GLN A 499 42.75 -2.78 -8.59
N LEU A 500 41.65 -2.00 -8.67
CA LEU A 500 41.42 -1.09 -9.79
C LEU A 500 42.51 -0.01 -9.90
N LYS A 501 43.01 0.52 -8.78
CA LYS A 501 44.13 1.48 -8.78
C LYS A 501 45.41 0.83 -9.29
N GLU A 502 45.68 -0.42 -8.89
CA GLU A 502 46.84 -1.17 -9.34
C GLU A 502 46.77 -1.43 -10.85
N ASP A 503 45.62 -1.89 -11.35
CA ASP A 503 45.39 -2.11 -12.79
C ASP A 503 45.54 -0.81 -13.59
N LEU A 504 45.03 0.32 -13.06
CA LEU A 504 45.18 1.63 -13.69
C LEU A 504 46.64 2.09 -13.71
N SER A 505 47.40 1.81 -12.66
CA SER A 505 48.84 2.13 -12.61
C SER A 505 49.64 1.30 -13.62
N LYS A 506 49.34 0.00 -13.76
CA LYS A 506 49.93 -0.90 -14.76
C LYS A 506 49.62 -0.45 -16.19
N MET A 507 48.38 -0.02 -16.44
CA MET A 507 47.99 0.56 -17.74
C MET A 507 48.73 1.87 -18.02
N LYS A 508 48.93 2.73 -17.02
CA LYS A 508 49.67 3.98 -17.18
C LYS A 508 51.15 3.73 -17.51
N THR A 509 51.80 2.83 -16.78
CA THR A 509 53.20 2.43 -17.09
C THR A 509 53.34 1.79 -18.48
N LYS A 510 52.35 1.01 -18.93
CA LYS A 510 52.34 0.48 -20.31
C LYS A 510 52.12 1.56 -21.37
N ALA A 511 51.32 2.59 -21.08
CA ALA A 511 51.11 3.72 -21.98
C ALA A 511 52.34 4.63 -22.06
N ASP A 512 53.04 4.83 -20.95
CA ASP A 512 54.27 5.63 -20.88
C ASP A 512 55.47 4.93 -21.58
N GLN A 513 55.40 3.60 -21.77
CA GLN A 513 56.39 2.80 -22.53
C GLN A 513 56.17 2.83 -24.05
N CYS A 514 55.08 3.42 -24.54
CA CYS A 514 54.83 3.59 -25.97
C CYS A 514 55.45 4.90 -26.46
N SER A 515 56.50 4.82 -27.29
CA SER A 515 57.10 5.99 -27.95
C SER A 515 56.10 6.68 -28.89
N PRO A 516 56.12 8.02 -29.03
CA PRO A 516 55.26 8.72 -29.97
C PRO A 516 55.59 8.29 -31.42
N PRO A 517 54.59 8.18 -32.31
CA PRO A 517 54.85 7.83 -33.70
C PRO A 517 55.75 8.90 -34.33
N GLN A 518 56.86 8.48 -34.94
CA GLN A 518 57.72 9.37 -35.71
C GLN A 518 56.90 10.03 -36.84
N PRO A 519 57.20 11.30 -37.21
CA PRO A 519 56.52 11.95 -38.32
C PRO A 519 56.71 11.12 -39.61
N LEU A 520 55.61 10.85 -40.32
CA LEU A 520 55.64 10.17 -41.62
C LEU A 520 56.63 10.87 -42.57
N PRO A 521 57.53 10.14 -43.27
CA PRO A 521 58.29 10.69 -44.38
C PRO A 521 57.32 11.13 -45.49
N SER A 522 57.59 12.26 -46.13
CA SER A 522 56.84 12.76 -47.27
C SER A 522 56.77 11.71 -48.38
N LEU A 523 55.56 11.33 -48.76
CA LEU A 523 55.28 10.37 -49.83
C LEU A 523 55.82 10.89 -51.18
N ASN A 524 56.84 10.25 -51.73
CA ASN A 524 57.10 10.30 -53.17
C ASN A 524 56.34 9.15 -53.82
N ARG A 525 55.66 9.44 -54.94
CA ARG A 525 54.91 8.45 -55.72
C ARG A 525 55.87 7.39 -56.26
N ASP A 526 55.40 6.15 -56.24
CA ASP A 526 55.99 4.97 -56.87
C ASP A 526 56.93 4.14 -55.98
N MET A 527 56.35 3.34 -55.08
CA MET A 527 56.92 2.02 -54.74
C MET A 527 55.88 1.09 -54.07
N GLU A 528 55.92 -0.17 -54.47
CA GLU A 528 55.11 -1.29 -54.02
C GLU A 528 55.43 -1.62 -52.55
N ILE A 529 54.44 -1.50 -51.65
CA ILE A 529 54.62 -1.79 -50.23
C ILE A 529 54.37 -3.29 -50.00
N THR A 530 55.45 -4.05 -49.82
CA THR A 530 55.38 -5.37 -49.19
C THR A 530 55.12 -5.16 -47.70
N VAL A 531 53.91 -5.47 -47.24
CA VAL A 531 53.58 -5.41 -45.81
C VAL A 531 54.21 -6.63 -45.13
N GLN A 532 55.37 -6.45 -44.50
CA GLN A 532 55.80 -7.36 -43.44
C GLN A 532 54.95 -7.06 -42.20
N ILE A 533 54.14 -8.03 -41.79
CA ILE A 533 53.47 -8.01 -40.49
C ILE A 533 54.57 -8.25 -39.45
N ALA A 534 55.06 -7.19 -38.82
CA ALA A 534 55.80 -7.31 -37.58
C ALA A 534 54.80 -7.57 -36.45
N ASP A 535 55.02 -8.64 -35.68
CA ASP A 535 54.29 -8.95 -34.45
C ASP A 535 54.68 -7.94 -33.35
N GLU A 536 54.16 -6.71 -33.42
CA GLU A 536 54.16 -5.79 -32.28
C GLU A 536 52.73 -5.66 -31.73
N GLU A 537 52.54 -6.02 -30.46
CA GLU A 537 51.27 -5.85 -29.75
C GLU A 537 50.83 -4.37 -29.76
N PRO A 538 49.59 -4.03 -30.16
CA PRO A 538 49.17 -2.64 -30.25
C PRO A 538 49.00 -2.00 -28.86
N CYS A 539 49.56 -0.80 -28.67
CA CYS A 539 49.39 0.00 -27.46
C CYS A 539 47.90 0.22 -27.12
N PRO A 540 47.51 0.15 -25.83
CA PRO A 540 46.12 0.31 -25.43
C PRO A 540 45.67 1.78 -25.62
N ARG A 541 44.78 2.03 -26.59
CA ARG A 541 44.16 3.35 -26.75
C ARG A 541 43.11 3.57 -25.64
N PRO A 542 43.03 4.77 -25.04
CA PRO A 542 41.95 5.10 -24.12
C PRO A 542 40.64 5.17 -24.92
N SER A 543 39.86 4.09 -24.90
CA SER A 543 38.50 4.11 -25.43
C SER A 543 37.70 5.19 -24.70
N SER A 544 37.07 6.08 -25.46
CA SER A 544 36.16 7.10 -24.94
C SER A 544 35.24 6.50 -23.88
N LYS A 545 35.19 7.18 -22.72
CA LYS A 545 34.48 6.82 -21.49
C LYS A 545 33.12 6.13 -21.77
N LYS A 546 33.10 4.80 -21.79
CA LYS A 546 31.91 4.05 -21.34
C LYS A 546 32.02 3.98 -19.83
N LYS A 547 31.26 4.83 -19.12
CA LYS A 547 30.99 4.63 -17.68
C LYS A 547 30.46 3.20 -17.53
N ARG A 548 31.31 2.26 -17.11
CA ARG A 548 30.84 0.92 -16.71
C ARG A 548 30.00 1.13 -15.45
N LYS A 549 28.68 1.08 -15.63
CA LYS A 549 27.72 0.99 -14.55
C LYS A 549 27.88 -0.42 -13.98
N TYR A 550 28.68 -0.57 -12.92
CA TYR A 550 28.80 -1.84 -12.23
C TYR A 550 27.49 -2.08 -11.47
N ARG A 551 26.63 -2.93 -12.04
CA ARG A 551 25.51 -3.55 -11.33
C ARG A 551 26.12 -4.73 -10.59
N TYR A 552 26.19 -4.66 -9.26
CA TYR A 552 26.46 -5.85 -8.46
C TYR A 552 25.23 -6.76 -8.62
N GLU A 553 25.36 -7.83 -9.41
CA GLU A 553 24.46 -8.97 -9.31
C GLU A 553 24.85 -9.71 -8.03
N VAL A 554 24.20 -9.33 -6.93
CA VAL A 554 23.99 -10.32 -5.87
C VAL A 554 23.14 -11.40 -6.52
N GLU A 555 23.64 -12.63 -6.58
CA GLU A 555 22.87 -13.80 -6.96
C GLU A 555 21.86 -14.06 -5.82
N VAL A 556 20.88 -13.16 -5.70
CA VAL A 556 19.62 -13.46 -5.03
C VAL A 556 19.00 -14.49 -5.95
N GLU A 557 18.69 -15.66 -5.41
CA GLU A 557 17.93 -16.70 -6.10
C GLU A 557 16.60 -16.08 -6.55
N TYR A 558 16.59 -15.47 -7.73
CA TYR A 558 15.41 -14.86 -8.30
C TYR A 558 14.45 -16.01 -8.56
N THR A 559 13.31 -16.01 -7.87
CA THR A 559 12.16 -16.79 -8.34
C THR A 559 11.99 -16.45 -9.82
N PRO A 560 12.03 -17.43 -10.73
CA PRO A 560 12.11 -17.17 -12.16
C PRO A 560 10.96 -16.24 -12.52
N ILE A 561 11.26 -15.15 -13.25
CA ILE A 561 10.23 -14.25 -13.79
C ILE A 561 9.36 -15.10 -14.71
N ARG A 562 8.26 -15.64 -14.16
CA ARG A 562 7.34 -16.50 -14.88
C ARG A 562 6.53 -15.62 -15.82
N LYS A 563 6.80 -15.79 -17.13
CA LYS A 563 6.04 -15.36 -18.33
C LYS A 563 5.08 -14.17 -18.12
N ILE A 564 5.53 -12.97 -18.50
CA ILE A 564 4.65 -11.82 -18.71
C ILE A 564 4.02 -11.98 -20.09
N MET A 565 2.69 -12.08 -20.16
CA MET A 565 1.97 -12.07 -21.44
C MET A 565 1.41 -10.69 -21.71
N ILE A 566 1.59 -10.24 -22.95
CA ILE A 566 1.21 -8.91 -23.40
C ILE A 566 0.11 -9.09 -24.47
N LYS A 567 -1.04 -8.45 -24.27
CA LYS A 567 -2.14 -8.52 -25.24
C LYS A 567 -2.13 -7.29 -26.14
N LYS A 568 -1.59 -7.45 -27.36
CA LYS A 568 -1.52 -6.41 -28.40
C LYS A 568 -2.91 -6.09 -28.96
N ASN A 569 -3.17 -4.80 -29.18
CA ASN A 569 -4.39 -4.37 -29.84
C ASN A 569 -4.31 -4.70 -31.35
N LYS A 570 -5.44 -5.09 -31.97
CA LYS A 570 -5.46 -5.58 -33.36
C LYS A 570 -5.44 -4.46 -34.41
N TYR A 571 -5.44 -3.21 -33.98
CA TYR A 571 -5.41 -2.03 -34.84
C TYR A 571 -4.27 -1.12 -34.43
N HIS A 572 -3.28 -1.03 -35.33
CA HIS A 572 -2.43 0.11 -35.66
C HIS A 572 -1.10 -0.41 -36.21
N ASP A 573 -1.10 -0.61 -37.53
CA ASP A 573 0.08 -0.83 -38.34
C ASP A 573 0.69 0.54 -38.64
N TYR A 574 1.36 1.16 -37.66
CA TYR A 574 2.22 2.30 -37.94
C TYR A 574 3.53 1.76 -38.48
N ARG A 575 3.65 1.76 -39.81
CA ARG A 575 4.95 1.67 -40.49
C ARG A 575 5.86 2.74 -39.89
N TYR A 576 6.97 2.30 -39.29
CA TYR A 576 8.09 3.17 -38.98
C TYR A 576 8.59 3.79 -40.29
N TYR A 577 8.21 5.04 -40.55
CA TYR A 577 8.96 5.87 -41.49
C TYR A 577 10.13 6.49 -40.73
N ASN A 578 11.32 6.09 -41.14
CA ASN A 578 12.56 6.63 -40.65
C ASN A 578 12.83 7.98 -41.34
N ARG A 579 13.27 8.97 -40.55
CA ARG A 579 13.90 10.25 -40.90
C ARG A 579 13.04 11.44 -41.34
N GLY A 580 13.12 12.49 -40.51
CA GLY A 580 13.57 13.81 -40.96
C GLY A 580 12.50 14.88 -41.17
N ASN A 581 12.08 15.56 -40.11
CA ASN A 581 12.14 17.02 -39.99
C ASN A 581 11.41 17.51 -38.73
N TYR A 582 12.01 18.51 -38.10
CA TYR A 582 11.44 19.28 -36.99
C TYR A 582 10.15 19.96 -37.44
N GLY A 583 9.05 19.68 -36.74
CA GLY A 583 7.77 20.36 -36.88
C GLY A 583 6.94 20.10 -35.64
N ASN A 584 6.51 21.18 -34.96
CA ASN A 584 5.77 21.15 -33.70
C ASN A 584 4.56 20.18 -33.73
N PRO A 585 4.29 19.44 -32.63
CA PRO A 585 3.06 18.66 -32.55
C PRO A 585 1.84 19.57 -32.30
N PRO A 586 0.66 19.23 -32.86
CA PRO A 586 -0.55 20.01 -32.65
C PRO A 586 -1.09 19.81 -31.23
N LEU A 587 -1.60 20.91 -30.65
CA LEU A 587 -2.36 20.96 -29.40
C LEU A 587 -3.62 20.09 -29.49
N PHE A 588 -3.78 19.14 -28.57
CA PHE A 588 -5.06 18.55 -28.17
C PHE A 588 -5.06 18.11 -26.70
#